data_AF-A0A3C0EWV4-F1
#
_entry.id   AF-A0A3C0EWV4-F1
#
_cell.length_a   1.000
_cell.length_b   1.000
_cell.length_c   1.000
_cell.angle_alpha   90.00
_cell.angle_beta   90.00
_cell.angle_gamma   90.00
#
_symmetry.space_group_name_H-M   'P 1'
#
loop_
_entity.id
_entity.type
_entity.pdbx_description
1 polymer ?
#
loop_
_entity_poly.entity_id
_entity_poly.type
_entity_poly.pdbx_seq_one_letter_code
_entity_poly.pdbx_strand_id
1 'polypeptide(L)' 'GDFEAVNEVAKLVKNSKVCGLARSSKIDIERCAEAVKPAVQPRIHTFISTSPLHM' A
#
# COMPACT_ATOMS: atom_id res chain seq x y z
N GLY A 1 -0.46 0.72 -13.96
CA GLY A 1 -0.99 2.00 -13.45
C GLY A 1 -0.57 2.21 -12.02
N ASP A 2 -1.46 1.97 -11.06
CA ASP A 2 -1.24 2.33 -9.64
C ASP A 2 0.01 1.71 -9.02
N PHE A 3 0.28 0.42 -9.29
CA PHE A 3 1.48 -0.24 -8.78
C PHE A 3 2.77 0.45 -9.21
N GLU A 4 2.92 0.75 -10.50
CA GLU A 4 4.13 1.36 -11.05
C GLU A 4 4.32 2.76 -10.48
N ALA A 5 3.25 3.55 -10.43
CA ALA A 5 3.28 4.89 -9.85
C ALA A 5 3.73 4.87 -8.38
N VAL A 6 3.14 3.99 -7.57
CA VAL A 6 3.54 3.82 -6.15
C VAL A 6 4.99 3.34 -6.04
N ASN A 7 5.42 2.43 -6.91
CA ASN A 7 6.79 1.91 -6.90
C ASN A 7 7.83 2.97 -7.27
N GLU A 8 7.54 3.83 -8.25
CA GLU A 8 8.42 4.95 -8.60
C GLU A 8 8.49 5.98 -7.47
N VAL A 9 7.36 6.33 -6.86
CA VAL A 9 7.36 7.22 -5.67
C VAL A 9 8.16 6.60 -4.51
N ALA A 10 8.01 5.30 -4.29
CA ALA A 10 8.75 4.56 -3.26
C ALA A 10 10.27 4.65 -3.46
N LYS A 11 10.76 4.62 -4.71
CA LYS A 11 12.19 4.77 -5.00
C LYS A 11 12.71 6.18 -4.69
N LEU A 12 11.89 7.21 -4.92
CA LEU A 12 12.30 8.62 -4.85
C LEU A 12 12.29 9.19 -3.42
N VAL A 13 11.29 8.84 -2.60
CA VAL A 13 11.09 9.45 -1.28
C VAL A 13 12.09 8.91 -0.25
N LYS A 14 12.84 9.81 0.41
CA LYS A 14 13.83 9.44 1.45
C LYS A 14 13.47 9.91 2.87
N ASN A 15 12.70 10.99 2.98
CA ASN A 15 12.47 11.69 4.26
C ASN A 15 11.05 11.51 4.81
N SER A 16 10.21 10.73 4.12
CA SER A 16 8.82 10.46 4.50
C SER A 16 8.49 8.98 4.36
N LYS A 17 7.48 8.51 5.10
CA LYS A 17 6.93 7.16 4.93
C LYS A 17 6.07 7.09 3.68
N VAL A 18 6.37 6.16 2.79
CA VAL A 18 5.53 5.88 1.61
C VAL A 18 4.52 4.82 1.98
N CYS A 19 3.24 5.16 1.89
CA CYS A 19 2.14 4.29 2.29
C CYS A 19 1.30 3.89 1.09
N GLY A 20 1.06 2.59 0.92
CA GLY A 20 0.07 2.06 -0.02
C GLY A 20 -1.21 1.64 0.69
N LEU A 21 -2.35 1.74 0.01
CA LEU A 21 -3.64 1.24 0.49
C LEU A 21 -3.93 -0.14 -0.11
N ALA A 22 -4.39 -1.08 0.72
CA ALA A 22 -4.76 -2.43 0.29
C ALA A 22 -6.09 -2.87 0.93
N ARG A 23 -6.92 -3.61 0.20
CA ARG A 23 -8.04 -4.35 0.82
C ARG A 23 -7.49 -5.41 1.78
N SER A 24 -8.29 -5.88 2.73
CA SER A 24 -7.89 -6.95 3.67
C SER A 24 -7.88 -8.36 3.04
N SER A 25 -7.33 -8.50 1.85
CA SER A 25 -7.08 -9.78 1.18
C SER A 25 -5.57 -10.03 1.06
N LYS A 26 -5.15 -11.30 1.14
CA LYS A 26 -3.72 -11.65 1.07
C LYS A 26 -3.07 -11.14 -0.22
N ILE A 27 -3.73 -11.33 -1.35
CA ILE A 27 -3.18 -10.96 -2.67
C ILE A 27 -3.00 -9.44 -2.82
N ASP A 28 -3.93 -8.64 -2.28
CA ASP A 28 -3.82 -7.18 -2.32
C ASP A 28 -2.72 -6.67 -1.39
N ILE A 29 -2.59 -7.28 -0.21
CA ILE A 29 -1.53 -6.94 0.75
C ILE A 29 -0.15 -7.26 0.16
N GLU A 30 0.02 -8.44 -0.43
CA GLU A 30 1.28 -8.82 -1.09
C GLU A 30 1.60 -7.90 -2.27
N ARG A 31 0.59 -7.57 -3.09
CA ARG A 31 0.79 -6.66 -4.22
C ARG A 31 1.17 -5.26 -3.76
N CYS A 32 0.55 -4.76 -2.70
CA CYS A 32 0.87 -3.47 -2.10
C CYS A 32 2.27 -3.48 -1.47
N ALA A 33 2.64 -4.57 -0.78
CA ALA A 33 3.94 -4.74 -0.18
C ALA A 33 5.06 -4.62 -1.22
N GLU A 34 4.92 -5.30 -2.36
CA GLU A 34 5.90 -5.21 -3.45
C GLU A 34 5.94 -3.80 -4.07
N ALA A 35 4.82 -3.07 -4.09
CA ALA A 35 4.78 -1.72 -4.63
C ALA A 35 5.61 -0.75 -3.76
N VAL A 36 5.44 -0.79 -2.43
CA VAL A 36 6.11 0.14 -1.52
C VAL A 36 7.51 -0.32 -1.09
N LYS A 37 7.91 -1.56 -1.42
CA LYS A 37 9.17 -2.20 -1.02
C LYS A 37 10.44 -1.36 -1.21
N PRO A 38 10.60 -0.55 -2.27
CA PRO A 38 11.81 0.28 -2.43
C PRO A 38 11.92 1.46 -1.47
N ALA A 39 10.83 1.82 -0.76
CA ALA A 39 10.83 2.95 0.16
C ALA A 39 11.75 2.70 1.37
N VAL A 40 12.38 3.77 1.86
CA VAL A 40 13.21 3.71 3.09
C VAL A 40 12.36 3.32 4.30
N GLN A 41 11.12 3.80 4.34
CA GLN A 41 10.16 3.51 5.40
C GLN A 41 8.80 3.11 4.79
N PRO A 42 8.65 1.86 4.32
CA PRO A 42 7.42 1.40 3.69
C PRO A 42 6.31 1.22 4.72
N ARG A 43 5.06 1.51 4.32
CA ARG A 43 3.86 1.27 5.14
C ARG A 43 2.74 0.71 4.27
N ILE A 44 1.95 -0.20 4.83
CA ILE A 44 0.69 -0.65 4.25
C ILE A 44 -0.44 -0.17 5.17
N HIS A 45 -1.41 0.51 4.60
CA HIS A 45 -2.70 0.78 5.21
C HIS A 45 -3.68 -0.25 4.64
N THR A 46 -4.27 -1.09 5.50
CA THR A 46 -5.35 -2.00 5.07
C THR A 46 -6.69 -1.55 5.62
N PHE A 47 -7.78 -1.94 4.95
CA PHE A 47 -9.13 -1.65 5.41
C PHE A 47 -10.09 -2.80 5.09
N ILE A 48 -11.12 -2.88 5.93
CA ILE A 48 -12.33 -3.67 5.71
C ILE A 48 -13.52 -2.79 6.13
N SER A 49 -14.65 -2.90 5.43
CA SER A 49 -15.85 -2.16 5.83
C SER A 49 -16.42 -2.72 7.13
N THR A 50 -16.84 -1.85 8.05
CA THR A 50 -17.30 -2.25 9.40
C THR A 50 -18.73 -1.83 9.72
N SER A 51 -19.40 -1.10 8.82
CA SER A 51 -20.81 -0.73 9.01
C SER A 51 -21.73 -1.93 8.76
N PRO A 52 -22.87 -2.09 9.45
CA PRO A 52 -23.78 -3.21 9.26
C PRO A 52 -24.29 -3.41 7.83
N LEU A 53 -24.41 -2.34 7.05
CA LEU A 53 -24.85 -2.41 5.64
C LEU A 53 -23.84 -3.09 4.71
N HIS A 54 -22.56 -3.13 5.09
CA HIS A 54 -21.44 -3.50 4.22
C HIS A 54 -20.65 -4.72 4.72
N MET A 55 -21.00 -5.30 5.88
CA MET A 55 -20.53 -6.63 6.31
C MET A 55 -21.35 -7.71 5.61
#